data_AF-A0A2E0S628-F1
#
_entry.id   AF-A0A2E0S628-F1
#
_cell.length_a   1.000
_cell.length_b   1.000
_cell.length_c   1.000
_cell.angle_alpha   90.00
_cell.angle_beta   90.00
_cell.angle_gamma   90.00
#
_symmetry.space_group_name_H-M   'P 1'
#
loop_
_entity.id
_entity.type
_entity.pdbx_description
1 polymer ?
#
loop_
_entity_poly.entity_id
_entity_poly.type
_entity_poly.pdbx_seq_one_letter_code
_entity_poly.pdbx_strand_id
1 'polypeptide(L)'
;MRKIAFALFVVVCFTPLFGTTKETPDTWGKPTRTKAEFYAADDVPQSHIDLTKYWYEVASNEWGNFGPLEFWIVGSDVEAAKRLDNRYCKIRKQKDNRSNADNCRNRSHNFERYAKEGNAGLNTQRNEHSDWSGFIVTMASKNPGPQEDDYKSVTLHEYFHVYQHAHIFSKNREERESRTQRNPWWIEGGAEYMAQLLYSRQPDVRDDYLKDKMKQKLRAMNDLEDGESIRDIPYGRRGHIAYSLGAWFVAFVIDKSSEEAFTRGFFKDLNRLGFEGSFKKNFDGTSQEFLREFHEEFLKKPESEKLEILPVG
;
A
#
# COMPACT_ATOMS: atom_id res chain seq x y z
N MET A 1 50.72 -22.37 72.02
CA MET A 1 50.52 -22.87 70.65
C MET A 1 49.27 -22.21 70.06
N ARG A 2 49.47 -21.21 69.18
CA ARG A 2 48.39 -20.46 68.52
C ARG A 2 47.75 -21.36 67.45
N LYS A 3 46.45 -21.65 67.57
CA LYS A 3 45.66 -22.28 66.51
C LYS A 3 45.23 -21.19 65.52
N ILE A 4 45.72 -21.27 64.29
CA ILE A 4 45.33 -20.43 63.16
C ILE A 4 44.04 -21.04 62.60
N ALA A 5 42.94 -20.29 62.63
CA ALA A 5 41.71 -20.64 61.93
C ALA A 5 41.76 -20.03 60.53
N PHE A 6 41.80 -20.87 59.50
CA PHE A 6 41.63 -20.45 58.11
C PHE A 6 40.13 -20.23 57.86
N ALA A 7 39.74 -18.97 57.64
CA ALA A 7 38.42 -18.64 57.12
C ALA A 7 38.44 -18.77 55.59
N LEU A 8 37.66 -19.72 55.05
CA LEU A 8 37.48 -19.90 53.61
C LEU A 8 36.41 -18.89 53.14
N PHE A 9 36.83 -17.79 52.52
CA PHE A 9 35.91 -16.87 51.84
C PHE A 9 35.57 -17.43 50.45
N VAL A 10 34.37 -17.97 50.29
CA VAL A 10 33.83 -18.30 48.96
C VAL A 10 33.28 -17.01 48.34
N VAL A 11 34.02 -16.44 47.40
CA VAL A 11 33.52 -15.33 46.56
C VAL A 11 32.64 -15.95 45.47
N VAL A 12 31.32 -15.82 45.62
CA VAL A 12 30.38 -16.16 44.55
C VAL A 12 30.33 -14.97 43.59
N CYS A 13 31.08 -15.06 42.49
CA CYS A 13 30.94 -14.15 41.36
C CYS A 13 29.60 -14.39 40.65
N PHE A 14 28.60 -13.55 40.93
CA PHE A 14 27.42 -13.43 40.07
C PHE A 14 27.83 -12.69 38.79
N THR A 15 28.11 -13.43 37.72
CA THR A 15 28.12 -12.86 36.38
C THR A 15 26.68 -12.61 35.96
N PRO A 16 26.27 -11.37 35.66
CA PRO A 16 24.95 -11.15 35.08
C PRO A 16 24.96 -11.76 33.69
N LEU A 17 24.09 -12.76 33.47
CA LEU A 17 23.70 -13.22 32.15
C LEU A 17 22.94 -12.07 31.47
N PHE A 18 23.68 -11.15 30.86
CA PHE A 18 23.12 -10.26 29.85
C PHE A 18 22.77 -11.15 28.65
N GLY A 19 21.52 -11.60 28.61
CA GLY A 19 20.93 -12.17 27.41
C GLY A 19 20.95 -11.10 26.34
N THR A 20 21.91 -11.17 25.44
CA THR A 20 21.87 -10.40 24.19
C THR A 20 20.73 -10.97 23.37
N THR A 21 19.54 -10.38 23.47
CA THR A 21 18.48 -10.60 22.48
C THR A 21 19.06 -10.13 21.16
N LYS A 22 19.38 -11.09 20.29
CA LYS A 22 19.83 -10.82 18.92
C LYS A 22 18.65 -10.15 18.22
N GLU A 23 18.59 -8.82 18.22
CA GLU A 23 17.61 -8.08 17.43
C GLU A 23 17.80 -8.52 15.98
N THR A 24 16.81 -9.19 15.42
CA THR A 24 16.79 -9.50 13.99
C THR A 24 16.88 -8.20 13.22
N PRO A 25 17.84 -8.06 12.27
CA PRO A 25 17.99 -6.83 11.51
C PRO A 25 16.68 -6.43 10.86
N ASP A 26 16.28 -5.15 10.99
CA ASP A 26 15.12 -4.62 10.28
C ASP A 26 15.40 -4.59 8.78
N THR A 27 14.72 -5.45 8.02
CA THR A 27 14.86 -5.57 6.56
C THR A 27 13.83 -4.76 5.80
N TRP A 28 13.07 -3.89 6.47
CA TRP A 28 12.04 -3.07 5.81
C TRP A 28 12.60 -2.22 4.68
N GLY A 29 11.81 -2.08 3.61
CA GLY A 29 12.20 -1.34 2.41
C GLY A 29 13.27 -2.01 1.55
N LYS A 30 13.70 -3.23 1.88
CA LYS A 30 14.59 -4.03 1.04
C LYS A 30 13.77 -5.06 0.25
N PRO A 31 14.04 -5.24 -1.06
CA PRO A 31 13.45 -6.32 -1.82
C PRO A 31 13.77 -7.69 -1.19
N THR A 32 12.83 -8.60 -1.26
CA THR A 32 12.94 -9.97 -0.71
C THR A 32 12.70 -11.03 -1.77
N ARG A 33 13.29 -12.21 -1.59
CA ARG A 33 13.00 -13.39 -2.40
C ARG A 33 11.85 -14.23 -1.84
N THR A 34 11.39 -13.92 -0.63
CA THR A 34 10.24 -14.58 -0.01
C THR A 34 8.97 -14.17 -0.75
N LYS A 35 8.25 -15.15 -1.31
CA LYS A 35 6.95 -14.91 -1.94
C LYS A 35 5.88 -14.54 -0.91
N ALA A 36 4.84 -13.86 -1.36
CA ALA A 36 3.67 -13.56 -0.52
C ALA A 36 2.97 -14.85 -0.05
N GLU A 37 2.40 -14.79 1.15
CA GLU A 37 1.52 -15.83 1.69
C GLU A 37 0.08 -15.60 1.22
N PHE A 38 -0.66 -16.66 0.90
CA PHE A 38 -2.05 -16.56 0.43
C PHE A 38 -2.98 -17.35 1.34
N TYR A 39 -4.02 -16.67 1.81
CA TYR A 39 -5.09 -17.21 2.65
C TYR A 39 -6.42 -16.90 1.98
N ALA A 40 -7.30 -17.88 1.86
CA ALA A 40 -8.59 -17.70 1.20
C ALA A 40 -9.72 -18.32 2.03
N ALA A 41 -10.93 -17.75 1.92
CA ALA A 41 -12.14 -18.33 2.45
C ALA A 41 -12.52 -19.62 1.69
N ASP A 42 -13.25 -20.53 2.35
CA ASP A 42 -13.54 -21.87 1.79
C ASP A 42 -14.38 -21.83 0.51
N ASP A 43 -15.12 -20.74 0.27
CA ASP A 43 -15.95 -20.52 -0.91
C ASP A 43 -15.19 -19.88 -2.08
N VAL A 44 -13.91 -19.54 -1.90
CA VAL A 44 -13.06 -18.98 -2.96
C VAL A 44 -12.48 -20.12 -3.81
N PRO A 45 -12.79 -20.20 -5.11
CA PRO A 45 -12.26 -21.26 -5.97
C PRO A 45 -10.76 -21.07 -6.21
N GLN A 46 -10.05 -22.18 -6.44
CA GLN A 46 -8.60 -22.17 -6.68
C GLN A 46 -8.19 -21.25 -7.85
N SER A 47 -9.01 -21.18 -8.91
CA SER A 47 -8.78 -20.29 -10.05
C SER A 47 -8.71 -18.81 -9.66
N HIS A 48 -9.47 -18.39 -8.65
CA HIS A 48 -9.42 -17.03 -8.13
C HIS A 48 -8.13 -16.79 -7.35
N ILE A 49 -7.74 -17.73 -6.48
CA ILE A 49 -6.47 -17.65 -5.76
C ILE A 49 -5.29 -17.54 -6.74
N ASP A 50 -5.31 -18.33 -7.81
CA ASP A 50 -4.26 -18.34 -8.83
C ASP A 50 -4.26 -17.07 -9.67
N LEU A 51 -5.43 -16.48 -9.95
CA LEU A 51 -5.55 -15.16 -10.57
C LEU A 51 -4.91 -14.07 -9.71
N THR A 52 -5.21 -14.02 -8.40
CA THR A 52 -4.60 -13.05 -7.49
C THR A 52 -3.09 -13.22 -7.40
N LYS A 53 -2.60 -14.48 -7.35
CA LYS A 53 -1.15 -14.78 -7.38
C LYS A 53 -0.50 -14.27 -8.66
N TYR A 54 -1.12 -14.49 -9.82
CA TYR A 54 -0.60 -14.03 -11.10
C TYR A 54 -0.41 -12.51 -11.12
N TRP A 55 -1.44 -11.75 -10.72
CA TRP A 55 -1.36 -10.29 -10.70
C TRP A 55 -0.41 -9.74 -9.62
N TYR A 56 -0.27 -10.43 -8.48
CA TYR A 56 0.81 -10.17 -7.53
C TYR A 56 2.19 -10.37 -8.18
N GLU A 57 2.40 -11.45 -8.93
CA GLU A 57 3.67 -11.74 -9.59
C GLU A 57 3.99 -10.68 -10.66
N VAL A 58 3.00 -10.24 -11.44
CA VAL A 58 3.14 -9.11 -12.37
C VAL A 58 3.61 -7.85 -11.63
N ALA A 59 2.91 -7.45 -10.57
CA ALA A 59 3.23 -6.24 -9.81
C ALA A 59 4.61 -6.30 -9.13
N SER A 60 4.94 -7.44 -8.52
CA SER A 60 6.18 -7.63 -7.79
C SER A 60 7.40 -7.78 -8.71
N ASN A 61 7.21 -8.25 -9.95
CA ASN A 61 8.26 -8.23 -10.97
C ASN A 61 8.53 -6.81 -11.47
N GLU A 62 7.49 -6.00 -11.66
CA GLU A 62 7.62 -4.63 -12.14
C GLU A 62 8.23 -3.69 -11.08
N TRP A 63 7.61 -3.63 -9.90
CA TRP A 63 7.98 -2.66 -8.87
C TRP A 63 8.94 -3.22 -7.82
N GLY A 64 9.25 -4.51 -7.88
CA GLY A 64 10.07 -5.22 -6.90
C GLY A 64 9.23 -5.89 -5.80
N ASN A 65 9.73 -7.02 -5.29
CA ASN A 65 9.05 -7.84 -4.29
C ASN A 65 9.36 -7.37 -2.87
N PHE A 66 8.37 -6.87 -2.13
CA PHE A 66 8.51 -6.38 -0.76
C PHE A 66 7.65 -7.19 0.22
N GLY A 67 8.16 -7.41 1.43
CA GLY A 67 7.45 -8.21 2.44
C GLY A 67 8.08 -8.12 3.83
N PRO A 68 7.57 -8.92 4.80
CA PRO A 68 6.55 -9.96 4.65
C PRO A 68 5.21 -9.45 4.11
N LEU A 69 4.60 -10.17 3.15
CA LEU A 69 3.35 -9.81 2.50
C LEU A 69 2.36 -10.98 2.56
N GLU A 70 1.12 -10.67 2.88
CA GLU A 70 0.02 -11.63 2.95
C GLU A 70 -1.18 -11.14 2.12
N PHE A 71 -1.75 -12.02 1.32
CA PHE A 71 -3.04 -11.84 0.67
C PHE A 71 -4.11 -12.63 1.40
N TRP A 72 -5.21 -11.96 1.72
CA TRP A 72 -6.41 -12.51 2.34
C TRP A 72 -7.58 -12.38 1.36
N ILE A 73 -7.94 -13.47 0.71
CA ILE A 73 -8.95 -13.49 -0.35
C ILE A 73 -10.29 -13.90 0.26
N VAL A 74 -11.26 -13.00 0.19
CA VAL A 74 -12.58 -13.16 0.80
C VAL A 74 -13.59 -13.45 -0.30
N GLY A 75 -14.32 -14.56 -0.13
CA GLY A 75 -15.44 -14.94 -0.99
C GLY A 75 -16.68 -14.07 -0.77
N SER A 76 -17.85 -14.61 -1.10
CA SER A 76 -19.14 -13.94 -0.87
C SER A 76 -19.98 -14.60 0.23
N ASP A 77 -19.58 -15.79 0.69
CA ASP A 77 -20.17 -16.48 1.84
C ASP A 77 -19.69 -15.85 3.16
N VAL A 78 -20.64 -15.28 3.91
CA VAL A 78 -20.39 -14.63 5.20
C VAL A 78 -19.88 -15.60 6.27
N GLU A 79 -20.36 -16.84 6.29
CA GLU A 79 -19.91 -17.85 7.26
C GLU A 79 -18.51 -18.36 6.93
N ALA A 80 -18.17 -18.49 5.63
CA ALA A 80 -16.79 -18.76 5.21
C ALA A 80 -15.85 -17.62 5.60
N ALA A 81 -16.29 -16.36 5.43
CA ALA A 81 -15.54 -15.19 5.87
C ALA A 81 -15.30 -15.16 7.39
N LYS A 82 -16.30 -15.53 8.21
CA LYS A 82 -16.14 -15.70 9.67
C LYS A 82 -15.09 -16.75 10.04
N ARG A 83 -15.05 -17.87 9.32
CA ARG A 83 -14.01 -18.89 9.54
C ARG A 83 -12.63 -18.37 9.16
N LEU A 84 -12.52 -17.61 8.06
CA LEU A 84 -11.29 -16.94 7.67
C LEU A 84 -10.85 -15.90 8.71
N ASP A 85 -11.77 -15.15 9.31
CA ASP A 85 -11.50 -14.20 10.40
C ASP A 85 -10.88 -14.88 11.62
N ASN A 86 -11.42 -16.04 12.01
CA ASN A 86 -10.86 -16.83 13.10
C ASN A 86 -9.43 -17.31 12.78
N ARG A 87 -9.14 -17.69 11.53
CA ARG A 87 -7.80 -18.05 11.08
C ARG A 87 -6.86 -16.84 11.11
N TYR A 88 -7.31 -15.68 10.67
CA TYR A 88 -6.57 -14.42 10.73
C TYR A 88 -6.12 -14.10 12.15
N CYS A 89 -7.03 -14.13 13.13
CA CYS A 89 -6.68 -13.81 14.50
C CYS A 89 -5.70 -14.82 15.14
N LYS A 90 -5.78 -16.11 14.78
CA LYS A 90 -4.78 -17.11 15.20
C LYS A 90 -3.39 -16.77 14.66
N ILE A 91 -3.29 -16.43 13.37
CA ILE A 91 -2.01 -16.06 12.75
C ILE A 91 -1.48 -14.74 13.33
N ARG A 92 -2.33 -13.73 13.54
CA ARG A 92 -1.91 -12.48 14.19
C ARG A 92 -1.31 -12.75 15.57
N LYS A 93 -1.92 -13.62 16.38
CA LYS A 93 -1.41 -13.98 17.70
C LYS A 93 -0.07 -14.74 17.64
N GLN A 94 0.15 -15.55 16.60
CA GLN A 94 1.40 -16.27 16.39
C GLN A 94 2.54 -15.33 15.94
N LYS A 95 2.24 -14.36 15.06
CA LYS A 95 3.23 -13.43 14.51
C LYS A 95 3.53 -12.25 15.44
N ASP A 96 2.53 -11.79 16.21
CA ASP A 96 2.66 -10.70 17.17
C ASP A 96 2.05 -11.12 18.52
N ASN A 97 2.91 -11.45 19.48
CA ASN A 97 2.47 -11.88 20.81
C ASN A 97 1.69 -10.80 21.56
N ARG A 98 1.89 -9.51 21.22
CA ARG A 98 1.15 -8.37 21.79
C ARG A 98 -0.24 -8.21 21.18
N SER A 99 -0.55 -8.91 20.09
CA SER A 99 -1.87 -8.90 19.49
C SER A 99 -2.93 -9.38 20.50
N ASN A 100 -3.96 -8.56 20.68
CA ASN A 100 -5.13 -8.89 21.49
C ASN A 100 -6.17 -9.62 20.61
N ALA A 101 -6.55 -10.83 21.03
CA ALA A 101 -7.46 -11.68 20.27
C ALA A 101 -8.89 -11.10 20.19
N ASP A 102 -9.37 -10.45 21.25
CA ASP A 102 -10.71 -9.85 21.29
C ASP A 102 -10.79 -8.62 20.38
N ASN A 103 -9.75 -7.78 20.39
CA ASN A 103 -9.64 -6.65 19.47
C ASN A 103 -9.58 -7.12 18.01
N CYS A 104 -8.89 -8.24 17.74
CA CYS A 104 -8.82 -8.79 16.39
C CYS A 104 -10.18 -9.26 15.87
N ARG A 105 -11.02 -9.85 16.73
CA ARG A 105 -12.38 -10.29 16.36
C ARG A 105 -13.32 -9.11 16.12
N ASN A 106 -13.18 -8.04 16.89
CA ASN A 106 -14.05 -6.86 16.83
C ASN A 106 -13.50 -5.72 15.94
N ARG A 107 -12.67 -6.05 14.94
CA ARG A 107 -12.08 -5.04 14.05
C ARG A 107 -13.09 -4.50 13.03
N SER A 108 -13.01 -3.20 12.72
CA SER A 108 -13.96 -2.48 11.85
C SER A 108 -13.99 -2.93 10.38
N HIS A 109 -12.88 -3.49 9.89
CA HIS A 109 -12.73 -4.06 8.55
C HIS A 109 -12.48 -5.57 8.65
N ASN A 110 -13.45 -6.29 9.21
CA ASN A 110 -13.43 -7.75 9.27
C ASN A 110 -13.84 -8.37 7.92
N PHE A 111 -13.57 -9.67 7.74
CA PHE A 111 -13.83 -10.30 6.45
C PHE A 111 -15.33 -10.49 6.17
N GLU A 112 -16.18 -10.55 7.20
CA GLU A 112 -17.63 -10.51 7.01
C GLU A 112 -18.09 -9.29 6.22
N ARG A 113 -17.50 -8.12 6.49
CA ARG A 113 -17.83 -6.89 5.77
C ARG A 113 -17.39 -6.98 4.31
N TYR A 114 -16.17 -7.46 4.04
CA TYR A 114 -15.68 -7.69 2.68
C TYR A 114 -16.55 -8.68 1.90
N ALA A 115 -17.04 -9.75 2.54
CA ALA A 115 -17.96 -10.70 1.90
C ALA A 115 -19.31 -10.05 1.53
N LYS A 116 -19.78 -9.07 2.32
CA LYS A 116 -21.04 -8.36 2.08
C LYS A 116 -20.92 -7.25 1.05
N GLU A 117 -19.87 -6.44 1.16
CA GLU A 117 -19.71 -5.16 0.46
C GLU A 117 -18.77 -5.24 -0.75
N GLY A 118 -17.81 -6.19 -0.76
CA GLY A 118 -16.72 -6.24 -1.72
C GLY A 118 -15.52 -5.42 -1.27
N ASN A 119 -14.84 -4.77 -2.22
CA ASN A 119 -13.66 -3.92 -2.06
C ASN A 119 -12.34 -4.67 -1.85
N ALA A 120 -11.25 -3.92 -1.89
CA ALA A 120 -9.92 -4.34 -1.54
C ALA A 120 -9.28 -3.34 -0.56
N GLY A 121 -8.15 -3.69 0.03
CA GLY A 121 -7.41 -2.76 0.86
C GLY A 121 -6.12 -3.32 1.45
N LEU A 122 -5.13 -2.44 1.55
CA LEU A 122 -3.89 -2.68 2.27
C LEU A 122 -4.02 -2.28 3.75
N ASN A 123 -3.55 -3.16 4.62
CA ASN A 123 -3.25 -2.87 6.00
C ASN A 123 -1.73 -3.02 6.24
N THR A 124 -1.05 -1.89 6.32
CA THR A 124 0.38 -1.81 6.65
C THR A 124 0.62 -1.93 8.16
N GLN A 125 1.22 -3.03 8.58
CA GLN A 125 1.70 -3.22 9.95
C GLN A 125 3.13 -2.70 10.06
N ARG A 126 3.30 -1.48 10.57
CA ARG A 126 4.62 -0.83 10.75
C ARG A 126 4.61 0.15 11.92
N ASN A 127 4.42 -0.32 13.14
CA ASN A 127 4.19 0.56 14.30
C ASN A 127 5.19 0.29 15.44
N GLU A 128 5.30 1.22 16.38
CA GLU A 128 6.25 1.16 17.51
C GLU A 128 5.85 0.14 18.59
N HIS A 129 4.62 -0.37 18.55
CA HIS A 129 4.03 -1.19 19.61
C HIS A 129 3.74 -2.63 19.19
N SER A 130 4.15 -3.03 17.99
CA SER A 130 3.99 -4.38 17.44
C SER A 130 5.34 -5.06 17.31
N ASP A 131 5.37 -6.36 17.63
CA ASP A 131 6.56 -7.20 17.42
C ASP A 131 6.70 -7.62 15.95
N TRP A 132 5.64 -7.47 15.14
CA TRP A 132 5.62 -7.81 13.72
C TRP A 132 5.45 -6.57 12.83
N SER A 133 6.17 -6.54 11.70
CA SER A 133 5.92 -5.61 10.62
C SER A 133 5.74 -6.35 9.30
N GLY A 134 4.80 -5.91 8.49
CA GLY A 134 4.48 -6.50 7.20
C GLY A 134 3.27 -5.85 6.54
N PHE A 135 2.87 -6.44 5.42
CA PHE A 135 1.76 -5.96 4.60
C PHE A 135 0.66 -7.02 4.57
N ILE A 136 -0.58 -6.59 4.71
CA ILE A 136 -1.76 -7.44 4.67
C ILE A 136 -2.72 -6.85 3.64
N VAL A 137 -2.79 -7.46 2.46
CA VAL A 137 -3.73 -7.09 1.42
C VAL A 137 -4.98 -7.96 1.56
N THR A 138 -6.15 -7.33 1.61
CA THR A 138 -7.44 -8.04 1.55
C THR A 138 -8.07 -7.82 0.18
N MET A 139 -8.52 -8.89 -0.47
CA MET A 139 -9.19 -8.85 -1.77
C MET A 139 -10.54 -9.54 -1.67
N ALA A 140 -11.65 -8.82 -1.84
CA ALA A 140 -12.98 -9.44 -1.89
C ALA A 140 -13.36 -9.90 -3.29
N SER A 141 -14.27 -10.88 -3.37
CA SER A 141 -14.77 -11.44 -4.63
C SER A 141 -16.03 -10.76 -5.18
N LYS A 142 -16.60 -9.78 -4.46
CA LYS A 142 -17.95 -9.30 -4.71
C LYS A 142 -18.04 -7.97 -5.48
N ASN A 143 -17.04 -7.10 -5.40
CA ASN A 143 -17.01 -5.80 -6.11
C ASN A 143 -15.57 -5.20 -6.07
N PRO A 144 -14.77 -5.25 -7.14
CA PRO A 144 -14.99 -6.08 -8.33
C PRO A 144 -14.85 -7.57 -8.00
N GLY A 145 -15.51 -8.42 -8.78
CA GLY A 145 -15.30 -9.87 -8.76
C GLY A 145 -14.20 -10.32 -9.71
N PRO A 146 -13.67 -11.55 -9.57
CA PRO A 146 -12.53 -12.04 -10.35
C PRO A 146 -12.76 -12.15 -11.86
N GLN A 147 -14.01 -12.05 -12.32
CA GLN A 147 -14.37 -12.07 -13.74
C GLN A 147 -14.30 -10.66 -14.37
N GLU A 148 -14.18 -9.62 -13.55
CA GLU A 148 -14.11 -8.23 -14.01
C GLU A 148 -12.64 -7.82 -14.21
N ASP A 149 -12.35 -7.08 -15.29
CA ASP A 149 -11.00 -6.53 -15.52
C ASP A 149 -10.56 -5.60 -14.38
N ASP A 150 -11.51 -4.96 -13.71
CA ASP A 150 -11.23 -4.11 -12.56
C ASP A 150 -10.60 -4.89 -11.40
N TYR A 151 -10.90 -6.18 -11.23
CA TYR A 151 -10.26 -6.99 -10.19
C TYR A 151 -8.74 -7.13 -10.38
N LYS A 152 -8.32 -7.23 -11.65
CA LYS A 152 -6.92 -7.37 -12.04
C LYS A 152 -6.15 -6.09 -11.72
N SER A 153 -6.67 -4.95 -12.19
CA SER A 153 -6.07 -3.63 -11.90
C SER A 153 -6.15 -3.27 -10.41
N VAL A 154 -7.20 -3.65 -9.68
CA VAL A 154 -7.29 -3.46 -8.22
C VAL A 154 -6.23 -4.30 -7.48
N THR A 155 -5.91 -5.51 -7.94
CA THR A 155 -4.80 -6.29 -7.36
C THR A 155 -3.46 -5.56 -7.52
N LEU A 156 -3.24 -4.93 -8.68
CA LEU A 156 -2.07 -4.09 -8.93
C LEU A 156 -2.10 -2.82 -8.05
N HIS A 157 -3.25 -2.19 -7.88
CA HIS A 157 -3.45 -1.00 -7.02
C HIS A 157 -3.02 -1.27 -5.58
N GLU A 158 -3.54 -2.35 -4.98
CA GLU A 158 -3.19 -2.71 -3.61
C GLU A 158 -1.72 -3.08 -3.45
N TYR A 159 -1.13 -3.71 -4.46
CA TYR A 159 0.30 -3.98 -4.44
C TYR A 159 1.13 -2.70 -4.62
N PHE A 160 0.65 -1.71 -5.38
CA PHE A 160 1.34 -0.42 -5.47
C PHE A 160 1.36 0.29 -4.11
N HIS A 161 0.33 0.13 -3.28
CA HIS A 161 0.41 0.58 -1.89
C HIS A 161 1.49 -0.14 -1.08
N VAL A 162 1.71 -1.45 -1.31
CA VAL A 162 2.84 -2.18 -0.71
C VAL A 162 4.16 -1.53 -1.12
N TYR A 163 4.32 -1.22 -2.42
CA TYR A 163 5.48 -0.50 -2.92
C TYR A 163 5.68 0.85 -2.24
N GLN A 164 4.64 1.68 -2.21
CA GLN A 164 4.68 3.01 -1.59
C GLN A 164 5.08 2.95 -0.11
N HIS A 165 4.45 2.06 0.67
CA HIS A 165 4.70 1.93 2.10
C HIS A 165 6.02 1.22 2.44
N ALA A 166 6.52 0.33 1.57
CA ALA A 166 7.85 -0.26 1.74
C ALA A 166 8.95 0.81 1.74
N HIS A 167 8.74 1.91 1.02
CA HIS A 167 9.67 3.03 0.96
C HIS A 167 9.50 4.04 2.11
N ILE A 168 8.72 3.73 3.14
CA ILE A 168 8.56 4.58 4.33
C ILE A 168 9.04 3.80 5.55
N PHE A 169 10.21 4.16 6.08
CA PHE A 169 10.90 3.31 7.06
C PHE A 169 10.44 3.54 8.49
N SER A 170 9.93 4.73 8.79
CA SER A 170 9.56 5.06 10.17
C SER A 170 8.45 4.16 10.71
N LYS A 171 8.56 3.81 12.00
CA LYS A 171 7.47 3.18 12.76
C LYS A 171 6.54 4.23 13.38
N ASN A 172 6.97 5.49 13.44
CA ASN A 172 6.18 6.58 13.98
C ASN A 172 5.03 6.92 13.03
N ARG A 173 3.79 6.91 13.55
CA ARG A 173 2.59 7.10 12.73
C ARG A 173 2.57 8.44 12.01
N GLU A 174 2.85 9.54 12.73
CA GLU A 174 2.81 10.89 12.18
C GLU A 174 3.86 11.08 11.09
N GLU A 175 5.06 10.53 11.30
CA GLU A 175 6.10 10.58 10.28
C GLU A 175 5.65 9.85 9.01
N ARG A 176 5.09 8.64 9.13
CA ARG A 176 4.57 7.91 7.95
C ARG A 176 3.47 8.69 7.22
N GLU A 177 2.49 9.21 7.96
CA GLU A 177 1.38 10.00 7.39
C GLU A 177 1.89 11.25 6.66
N SER A 178 2.95 11.89 7.17
CA SER A 178 3.58 13.04 6.49
C SER A 178 4.28 12.68 5.18
N ARG A 179 4.66 11.41 4.95
CA ARG A 179 5.31 10.94 3.72
C ARG A 179 4.32 10.55 2.63
N THR A 180 3.08 10.22 2.99
CA THR A 180 2.02 9.83 2.03
C THR A 180 1.05 10.94 1.71
N GLN A 181 1.12 12.05 2.46
CA GLN A 181 0.06 13.06 2.57
C GLN A 181 -1.20 12.50 3.24
N ARG A 182 -1.95 13.39 3.90
CA ARG A 182 -3.14 13.00 4.68
C ARG A 182 -4.33 12.66 3.80
N ASN A 183 -4.48 13.37 2.69
CA ASN A 183 -5.60 13.22 1.76
C ASN A 183 -5.20 12.32 0.57
N PRO A 184 -6.17 11.68 -0.11
CA PRO A 184 -5.88 10.56 -0.99
C PRO A 184 -5.21 10.92 -2.33
N TRP A 185 -5.21 12.20 -2.71
CA TRP A 185 -4.76 12.68 -4.03
C TRP A 185 -3.39 12.15 -4.48
N TRP A 186 -2.45 11.93 -3.54
CA TRP A 186 -1.12 11.42 -3.87
C TRP A 186 -1.04 9.90 -3.74
N ILE A 187 -1.37 9.35 -2.58
CA ILE A 187 -1.17 7.92 -2.30
C ILE A 187 -2.12 7.04 -3.13
N GLU A 188 -3.41 7.38 -3.15
CA GLU A 188 -4.43 6.69 -3.94
C GLU A 188 -4.31 7.07 -5.41
N GLY A 189 -4.10 8.35 -5.72
CA GLY A 189 -3.85 8.78 -7.09
C GLY A 189 -2.68 8.04 -7.76
N GLY A 190 -1.58 7.84 -7.01
CA GLY A 190 -0.44 7.07 -7.47
C GLY A 190 -0.74 5.59 -7.68
N ALA A 191 -1.45 4.95 -6.75
CA ALA A 191 -1.85 3.56 -6.90
C ALA A 191 -2.81 3.37 -8.08
N GLU A 192 -3.79 4.26 -8.24
CA GLU A 192 -4.73 4.25 -9.36
C GLU A 192 -4.01 4.39 -10.70
N TYR A 193 -3.17 5.42 -10.87
CA TYR A 193 -2.50 5.63 -12.16
C TYR A 193 -1.54 4.50 -12.50
N MET A 194 -0.68 4.11 -11.55
CA MET A 194 0.35 3.10 -11.81
C MET A 194 -0.25 1.72 -12.03
N ALA A 195 -1.35 1.38 -11.37
CA ALA A 195 -2.06 0.13 -11.63
C ALA A 195 -2.68 0.09 -13.03
N GLN A 196 -3.35 1.16 -13.45
CA GLN A 196 -3.95 1.24 -14.79
C GLN A 196 -2.88 1.23 -15.89
N LEU A 197 -1.76 1.91 -15.68
CA LEU A 197 -0.63 1.93 -16.60
C LEU A 197 0.06 0.57 -16.72
N LEU A 198 0.31 -0.12 -15.59
CA LEU A 198 0.91 -1.45 -15.64
C LEU A 198 -0.06 -2.45 -16.29
N TYR A 199 -1.36 -2.36 -15.99
CA TYR A 199 -2.37 -3.21 -16.63
C TYR A 199 -2.42 -2.98 -18.14
N SER A 200 -2.37 -1.73 -18.61
CA SER A 200 -2.44 -1.43 -20.04
C SER A 200 -1.30 -2.03 -20.85
N ARG A 201 -0.14 -2.23 -20.23
CA ARG A 201 1.07 -2.82 -20.84
C ARG A 201 1.05 -4.35 -20.92
N GLN A 202 0.02 -5.00 -20.38
CA GLN A 202 -0.03 -6.46 -20.36
C GLN A 202 -0.43 -7.04 -21.72
N PRO A 203 0.04 -8.25 -22.06
CA PRO A 203 -0.43 -8.95 -23.24
C PRO A 203 -1.96 -9.03 -23.25
N ASP A 204 -2.55 -8.92 -24.44
CA ASP A 204 -4.00 -9.01 -24.69
C ASP A 204 -4.84 -7.84 -24.13
N VAL A 205 -4.21 -6.81 -23.57
CA VAL A 205 -4.89 -5.54 -23.27
C VAL A 205 -4.84 -4.62 -24.49
N ARG A 206 -5.99 -4.04 -24.84
CA ARG A 206 -6.12 -3.14 -25.99
C ARG A 206 -5.35 -1.82 -25.80
N ASP A 207 -4.74 -1.31 -26.87
CA ASP A 207 -3.91 -0.10 -26.88
C ASP A 207 -4.60 1.15 -26.31
N ASP A 208 -5.92 1.25 -26.44
CA ASP A 208 -6.73 2.39 -25.98
C ASP A 208 -7.29 2.23 -24.56
N TYR A 209 -6.96 1.13 -23.86
CA TYR A 209 -7.43 0.84 -22.50
C TYR A 209 -7.12 1.98 -21.53
N LEU A 210 -5.86 2.41 -21.46
CA LEU A 210 -5.44 3.45 -20.51
C LEU A 210 -6.15 4.77 -20.77
N LYS A 211 -6.24 5.16 -22.05
CA LYS A 211 -6.95 6.39 -22.46
C LYS A 211 -8.41 6.35 -22.04
N ASP A 212 -9.09 5.23 -22.23
CA ASP A 212 -10.49 5.07 -21.82
C ASP A 212 -10.68 5.13 -20.31
N LYS A 213 -9.84 4.45 -19.53
CA LYS A 213 -9.90 4.47 -18.07
C LYS A 213 -9.61 5.87 -17.51
N MET A 214 -8.59 6.53 -18.03
CA MET A 214 -8.25 7.89 -17.61
C MET A 214 -9.34 8.89 -18.04
N LYS A 215 -9.91 8.76 -19.25
CA LYS A 215 -11.06 9.56 -19.68
C LYS A 215 -12.28 9.38 -18.76
N GLN A 216 -12.56 8.16 -18.31
CA GLN A 216 -13.62 7.92 -17.31
C GLN A 216 -13.34 8.65 -16.01
N LYS A 217 -12.08 8.63 -15.52
CA LYS A 217 -11.66 9.35 -14.32
C LYS A 217 -11.77 10.88 -14.45
N LEU A 218 -11.63 11.46 -15.66
CA LEU A 218 -11.85 12.91 -15.87
C LEU A 218 -13.27 13.36 -15.52
N ARG A 219 -14.26 12.46 -15.54
CA ARG A 219 -15.64 12.81 -15.19
C ARG A 219 -15.76 13.33 -13.76
N ALA A 220 -14.81 12.99 -12.88
CA ALA A 220 -14.75 13.54 -11.53
C ALA A 220 -14.59 15.07 -11.48
N MET A 221 -14.15 15.71 -12.58
CA MET A 221 -14.15 17.17 -12.70
C MET A 221 -15.56 17.78 -12.54
N ASN A 222 -16.62 17.04 -12.89
CA ASN A 222 -18.00 17.54 -12.76
C ASN A 222 -18.43 17.71 -11.29
N ASP A 223 -17.73 17.03 -10.36
CA ASP A 223 -18.01 17.07 -8.93
C ASP A 223 -17.00 17.94 -8.17
N LEU A 224 -15.97 18.47 -8.85
CA LEU A 224 -14.97 19.36 -8.28
C LEU A 224 -15.53 20.77 -8.18
N GLU A 225 -15.51 21.36 -6.99
CA GLU A 225 -16.03 22.71 -6.76
C GLU A 225 -15.06 23.78 -7.32
N ASP A 226 -15.59 24.95 -7.68
CA ASP A 226 -14.77 26.05 -8.19
C ASP A 226 -13.76 26.52 -7.13
N GLY A 227 -12.48 26.62 -7.52
CA GLY A 227 -11.37 26.93 -6.63
C GLY A 227 -10.95 25.82 -5.65
N GLU A 228 -11.59 24.65 -5.67
CA GLU A 228 -11.24 23.52 -4.79
C GLU A 228 -9.99 22.79 -5.31
N SER A 229 -9.02 22.53 -4.41
CA SER A 229 -7.87 21.70 -4.73
C SER A 229 -8.12 20.24 -4.37
N ILE A 230 -7.71 19.30 -5.24
CA ILE A 230 -7.78 17.86 -4.94
C ILE A 230 -6.99 17.48 -3.69
N ARG A 231 -5.97 18.30 -3.33
CA ARG A 231 -5.16 18.11 -2.14
C ARG A 231 -5.99 18.23 -0.86
N ASP A 232 -7.05 19.04 -0.88
CA ASP A 232 -7.81 19.40 0.32
C ASP A 232 -9.05 18.50 0.51
N ILE A 233 -9.37 17.64 -0.46
CA ILE A 233 -10.49 16.70 -0.41
C ILE A 233 -10.10 15.47 0.44
N PRO A 234 -10.78 15.19 1.56
CA PRO A 234 -10.49 14.05 2.41
C PRO A 234 -11.07 12.73 1.87
N TYR A 235 -10.66 11.62 2.46
CA TYR A 235 -11.36 10.33 2.32
C TYR A 235 -12.85 10.45 2.70
N GLY A 236 -13.68 9.60 2.10
CA GLY A 236 -15.11 9.54 2.37
C GLY A 236 -15.94 9.86 1.14
N ARG A 237 -17.09 10.52 1.33
CA ARG A 237 -18.13 10.68 0.30
C ARG A 237 -17.61 11.31 -1.01
N ARG A 238 -16.71 12.29 -0.92
CA ARG A 238 -16.12 12.98 -2.09
C ARG A 238 -14.71 12.48 -2.44
N GLY A 239 -14.24 11.42 -1.76
CA GLY A 239 -12.91 10.87 -1.97
C GLY A 239 -12.66 10.46 -3.42
N HIS A 240 -13.69 9.99 -4.13
CA HIS A 240 -13.58 9.58 -5.54
C HIS A 240 -13.00 10.67 -6.45
N ILE A 241 -13.20 11.96 -6.11
CA ILE A 241 -12.63 13.10 -6.83
C ILE A 241 -11.11 13.10 -6.69
N ALA A 242 -10.62 13.03 -5.45
CA ALA A 242 -9.19 13.00 -5.16
C ALA A 242 -8.51 11.72 -5.69
N TYR A 243 -9.19 10.57 -5.72
CA TYR A 243 -8.64 9.36 -6.34
C TYR A 243 -8.52 9.53 -7.86
N SER A 244 -9.60 9.96 -8.51
CA SER A 244 -9.67 10.04 -9.97
C SER A 244 -8.80 11.16 -10.54
N LEU A 245 -8.88 12.36 -9.96
CA LEU A 245 -8.06 13.49 -10.38
C LEU A 245 -6.64 13.41 -9.81
N GLY A 246 -6.43 12.69 -8.70
CA GLY A 246 -5.09 12.33 -8.22
C GLY A 246 -4.34 11.44 -9.20
N ALA A 247 -5.03 10.47 -9.83
CA ALA A 247 -4.45 9.67 -10.90
C ALA A 247 -4.02 10.54 -12.10
N TRP A 248 -4.86 11.51 -12.49
CA TRP A 248 -4.50 12.49 -13.51
C TRP A 248 -3.35 13.41 -13.09
N PHE A 249 -3.30 13.80 -11.82
CA PHE A 249 -2.19 14.58 -11.29
C PHE A 249 -0.87 13.80 -11.37
N VAL A 250 -0.87 12.51 -11.05
CA VAL A 250 0.31 11.65 -11.18
C VAL A 250 0.72 11.49 -12.65
N ALA A 251 -0.24 11.31 -13.57
CA ALA A 251 0.04 11.31 -15.01
C ALA A 251 0.72 12.61 -15.46
N PHE A 252 0.20 13.76 -15.01
CA PHE A 252 0.75 15.08 -15.29
C PHE A 252 2.16 15.27 -14.72
N VAL A 253 2.41 14.83 -13.48
CA VAL A 253 3.75 14.85 -12.87
C VAL A 253 4.73 14.02 -13.70
N ILE A 254 4.32 12.82 -14.14
CA ILE A 254 5.14 11.93 -14.95
C ILE A 254 5.45 12.51 -16.33
N ASP A 255 4.45 13.10 -17.00
CA ASP A 255 4.63 13.77 -18.30
C ASP A 255 5.63 14.93 -18.23
N LYS A 256 5.58 15.71 -17.14
CA LYS A 256 6.53 16.80 -16.90
C LYS A 256 7.92 16.35 -16.44
N SER A 257 8.07 15.07 -16.09
CA SER A 257 9.32 14.52 -15.56
C SER A 257 9.62 13.17 -16.22
N SER A 258 9.36 12.07 -15.51
CA SER A 258 9.38 10.71 -16.04
C SER A 258 8.73 9.75 -15.05
N GLU A 259 8.35 8.57 -15.56
CA GLU A 259 7.92 7.46 -14.71
C GLU A 259 9.02 7.02 -13.73
N GLU A 260 10.29 7.07 -14.12
CA GLU A 260 11.42 6.74 -13.24
C GLU A 260 11.58 7.75 -12.11
N ALA A 261 11.41 9.05 -12.40
CA ALA A 261 11.43 10.09 -11.37
C ALA A 261 10.33 9.86 -10.32
N PHE A 262 9.13 9.47 -10.76
CA PHE A 262 8.02 9.16 -9.85
C PHE A 262 8.22 7.85 -9.09
N THR A 263 8.49 6.75 -9.79
CA THR A 263 8.54 5.42 -9.19
C THR A 263 9.82 5.19 -8.40
N ARG A 264 10.99 5.66 -8.86
CA ARG A 264 12.28 5.40 -8.19
C ARG A 264 12.82 6.63 -7.48
N GLY A 265 12.89 7.75 -8.18
CA GLY A 265 13.51 8.99 -7.67
C GLY A 265 12.85 9.48 -6.39
N PHE A 266 11.55 9.74 -6.44
CA PHE A 266 10.76 10.24 -5.32
C PHE A 266 10.84 9.31 -4.10
N PHE A 267 10.66 8.01 -4.28
CA PHE A 267 10.65 7.07 -3.15
C PHE A 267 12.06 6.84 -2.55
N LYS A 268 13.12 6.90 -3.37
CA LYS A 268 14.51 6.81 -2.91
C LYS A 268 14.87 7.94 -1.95
N ASP A 269 14.39 9.16 -2.21
CA ASP A 269 14.72 10.34 -1.40
C ASP A 269 13.71 10.62 -0.28
N LEU A 270 12.56 9.96 -0.29
CA LEU A 270 11.41 10.23 0.60
C LEU A 270 11.75 10.19 2.09
N ASN A 271 12.50 9.18 2.54
CA ASN A 271 12.88 9.07 3.95
C ASN A 271 13.82 10.20 4.39
N ARG A 272 14.71 10.65 3.50
CA ARG A 272 15.75 11.63 3.82
C ARG A 272 15.25 13.07 3.71
N LEU A 273 14.41 13.34 2.72
CA LEU A 273 13.97 14.69 2.38
C LEU A 273 12.54 15.01 2.80
N GLY A 274 11.78 14.01 3.25
CA GLY A 274 10.34 14.17 3.42
C GLY A 274 9.62 14.29 2.08
N PHE A 275 8.30 14.47 2.14
CA PHE A 275 7.46 14.55 0.94
C PHE A 275 7.87 15.72 0.03
N GLU A 276 7.81 16.96 0.53
CA GLU A 276 8.09 18.16 -0.30
C GLU A 276 9.53 18.21 -0.80
N GLY A 277 10.50 17.84 0.05
CA GLY A 277 11.90 17.84 -0.36
C GLY A 277 12.18 16.78 -1.43
N SER A 278 11.55 15.60 -1.34
CA SER A 278 11.67 14.57 -2.37
C SER A 278 10.94 14.94 -3.65
N PHE A 279 9.74 15.51 -3.53
CA PHE A 279 8.94 16.01 -4.66
C PHE A 279 9.75 17.04 -5.44
N LYS A 280 10.24 18.10 -4.76
CA LYS A 280 11.03 19.16 -5.39
C LYS A 280 12.30 18.66 -6.08
N LYS A 281 12.98 17.70 -5.46
CA LYS A 281 14.22 17.16 -6.02
C LYS A 281 14.00 16.36 -7.31
N ASN A 282 12.87 15.66 -7.43
CA ASN A 282 12.65 14.71 -8.52
C ASN A 282 11.76 15.25 -9.64
N PHE A 283 10.99 16.30 -9.38
CA PHE A 283 10.06 16.88 -10.36
C PHE A 283 10.36 18.35 -10.70
N ASP A 284 11.49 18.90 -10.20
CA ASP A 284 11.95 20.26 -10.46
C ASP A 284 10.94 21.38 -10.12
N GLY A 285 10.05 21.12 -9.15
CA GLY A 285 9.09 22.09 -8.61
C GLY A 285 8.43 21.57 -7.35
N THR A 286 7.80 22.44 -6.56
CA THR A 286 7.08 22.04 -5.34
C THR A 286 5.74 21.40 -5.65
N SER A 287 5.19 20.62 -4.72
CA SER A 287 3.86 20.03 -4.93
C SER A 287 2.78 21.10 -5.10
N GLN A 288 2.93 22.24 -4.41
CA GLN A 288 2.03 23.37 -4.52
C GLN A 288 2.07 24.04 -5.90
N GLU A 289 3.25 24.19 -6.50
CA GLU A 289 3.40 24.72 -7.86
C GLU A 289 2.76 23.79 -8.88
N PHE A 290 3.01 22.49 -8.78
CA PHE A 290 2.42 21.50 -9.67
C PHE A 290 0.90 21.41 -9.51
N LEU A 291 0.38 21.42 -8.28
CA LEU A 291 -1.07 21.42 -8.02
C LEU A 291 -1.72 22.68 -8.59
N ARG A 292 -1.08 23.84 -8.44
CA ARG A 292 -1.59 25.09 -9.02
C ARG A 292 -1.64 25.00 -10.54
N GLU A 293 -0.54 24.62 -11.19
CA GLU A 293 -0.51 24.46 -12.66
C GLU A 293 -1.54 23.42 -13.14
N PHE A 294 -1.65 22.30 -12.41
CA PHE A 294 -2.63 21.26 -12.73
C PHE A 294 -4.06 21.79 -12.73
N HIS A 295 -4.46 22.52 -11.68
CA HIS A 295 -5.82 23.06 -11.55
C HIS A 295 -6.07 24.27 -12.46
N GLU A 296 -5.12 25.19 -12.55
CA GLU A 296 -5.30 26.48 -13.21
C GLU A 296 -5.06 26.42 -14.72
N GLU A 297 -4.27 25.45 -15.20
CA GLU A 297 -3.88 25.32 -16.60
C GLU A 297 -4.30 23.96 -17.18
N PHE A 298 -3.77 22.84 -16.64
CA PHE A 298 -3.98 21.52 -17.24
C PHE A 298 -5.45 21.11 -17.28
N LEU A 299 -6.17 21.22 -16.17
CA LEU A 299 -7.60 20.85 -16.10
C LEU A 299 -8.48 21.69 -17.03
N LYS A 300 -8.03 22.89 -17.44
CA LYS A 300 -8.77 23.77 -18.36
C LYS A 300 -8.53 23.48 -19.84
N LYS A 301 -7.53 22.65 -20.18
CA LYS A 301 -7.26 22.24 -21.58
C LYS A 301 -8.43 21.45 -22.18
N PRO A 302 -8.59 21.41 -23.51
CA PRO A 302 -9.48 20.46 -24.18
C PRO A 302 -9.18 19.01 -23.78
N GLU A 303 -10.20 18.14 -23.77
CA GLU A 303 -10.01 16.71 -23.42
C GLU A 303 -8.94 16.03 -24.28
N SER A 304 -8.88 16.35 -25.58
CA SER A 304 -7.87 15.80 -26.49
C SER A 304 -6.44 16.11 -26.05
N GLU A 305 -6.16 17.36 -25.65
CA GLU A 305 -4.83 17.76 -25.14
C GLU A 305 -4.51 17.09 -23.80
N LYS A 306 -5.51 16.88 -22.93
CA LYS A 306 -5.29 16.13 -21.68
C LYS A 306 -4.90 14.68 -21.96
N LEU A 307 -5.49 14.05 -22.98
CA LEU A 307 -5.21 12.66 -23.32
C LEU A 307 -3.84 12.46 -24.00
N GLU A 308 -3.22 13.52 -24.52
CA GLU A 308 -1.91 13.46 -25.19
C GLU A 308 -0.75 13.15 -24.25
N ILE A 309 -0.88 13.45 -22.94
CA ILE A 309 0.16 13.18 -21.94
C ILE A 309 0.28 11.69 -21.60
N LEU A 310 -0.75 10.89 -21.95
CA LEU A 310 -0.77 9.47 -21.62
C LEU A 310 0.08 8.70 -22.62
N PRO A 311 0.92 7.76 -22.15
CA PRO A 311 1.66 6.89 -23.04
C PRO A 311 0.70 6.03 -23.87
N VAL A 312 1.17 5.58 -25.02
CA VAL A 312 0.49 4.50 -25.76
C VAL A 312 0.61 3.21 -24.93
N GLY A 313 -0.49 2.45 -24.88
CA GLY A 313 -0.56 1.16 -24.17
C GLY A 313 0.49 0.16 -24.63
#